data_AF-A0A8S3ETX7-F1
#
_entry.id   AF-A0A8S3ETX7-F1
#
_cell.length_a   1.000
_cell.length_b   1.000
_cell.length_c   1.000
_cell.angle_alpha   90.00
_cell.angle_beta   90.00
_cell.angle_gamma   90.00
#
_symmetry.space_group_name_H-M   'P 1'
#
loop_
_entity.id
_entity.type
_entity.pdbx_description
1 polymer ?
#
loop_
_entity_poly.entity_id
_entity_poly.type
_entity_poly.pdbx_seq_one_letter_code
_entity_poly.pdbx_strand_id
1 'polypeptide(L)'
;MNVDELLSFLRIVQNQKLTINVKTHDDRDRIICESIEKPEQAQELIDKFELGKEFRQKGQLSLDVCIFFINRELASDIQLCNERLNNNQLLILGFRNMLLSSNFDIVKPSYARHIYQNMTRPLCDYYINTSHNTYLFYGQLSGESNPEAYNQALLAGCRAVELDCYDGSDGKPIVTHGYTFVKPCSFESIIRYMKPNLFKTSPYPVILNLENHCSLEQQKEMGRILEDILGG
;
A
#
# COMPACT_ATOMS: atom_id res chain seq x y z
N MET A 1 -20.33 9.96 -23.99
CA MET A 1 -20.72 9.66 -22.60
C MET A 1 -21.80 10.66 -22.21
N ASN A 2 -23.04 10.21 -22.03
CA ASN A 2 -24.14 11.06 -21.58
C ASN A 2 -24.02 11.29 -20.06
N VAL A 3 -24.51 12.43 -19.57
CA VAL A 3 -24.62 12.81 -18.15
C VAL A 3 -25.26 11.69 -17.31
N ASP A 4 -26.23 10.95 -17.86
CA ASP A 4 -26.88 9.83 -17.16
C ASP A 4 -25.97 8.59 -16.98
N GLU A 5 -25.04 8.35 -17.93
CA GLU A 5 -24.03 7.30 -17.84
C GLU A 5 -22.95 7.68 -16.82
N LEU A 6 -22.56 8.96 -16.81
CA LEU A 6 -21.63 9.52 -15.82
C LEU A 6 -22.22 9.43 -14.40
N LEU A 7 -23.52 9.67 -14.23
CA LEU A 7 -24.22 9.61 -12.95
C LEU A 7 -24.40 8.16 -12.45
N SER A 8 -24.63 7.20 -13.34
CA SER A 8 -24.64 5.77 -12.99
C SER A 8 -23.25 5.29 -12.58
N PHE A 9 -22.20 5.76 -13.27
CA PHE A 9 -20.80 5.50 -12.93
C PHE A 9 -20.39 6.10 -11.58
N LEU A 10 -20.84 7.33 -11.28
CA LEU A 10 -20.61 7.99 -9.99
C LEU A 10 -21.34 7.31 -8.82
N ARG A 11 -22.47 6.63 -9.06
CA ARG A 11 -23.17 5.84 -8.02
C ARG A 11 -22.39 4.58 -7.61
N ILE A 12 -21.67 3.95 -8.53
CA ILE A 12 -20.79 2.80 -8.23
C ILE A 12 -19.60 3.25 -7.36
N VAL A 13 -19.03 4.42 -7.67
CA VAL A 13 -17.93 5.04 -6.90
C VAL A 13 -18.34 5.38 -5.46
N GLN A 14 -19.59 5.81 -5.24
CA GLN A 14 -20.07 6.23 -3.92
C GLN A 14 -20.43 5.08 -2.98
N ASN A 15 -20.79 3.90 -3.49
CA ASN A 15 -21.30 2.81 -2.66
C ASN A 15 -20.25 1.80 -2.15
N GLN A 16 -19.00 1.84 -2.64
CA GLN A 16 -18.02 0.78 -2.32
C GLN A 16 -16.62 1.24 -1.90
N LYS A 17 -16.38 2.54 -1.65
CA LYS A 17 -15.02 3.05 -1.45
C LYS A 17 -14.11 2.65 -2.63
N LEU A 18 -14.60 2.68 -3.86
CA LEU A 18 -13.77 2.47 -5.05
C LEU A 18 -13.70 3.80 -5.80
N THR A 19 -12.51 4.31 -6.06
CA THR A 19 -12.35 5.53 -6.88
C THR A 19 -11.84 5.13 -8.25
N ILE A 20 -12.51 5.49 -9.32
CA ILE A 20 -12.01 5.23 -10.68
C ILE A 20 -11.46 6.55 -11.21
N ASN A 21 -10.16 6.59 -11.47
CA ASN A 21 -9.52 7.71 -12.14
C ASN A 21 -9.34 7.33 -13.62
N VAL A 22 -9.88 8.13 -14.53
CA VAL A 22 -9.72 7.91 -15.97
C VAL A 22 -8.73 8.96 -16.45
N LYS A 23 -7.48 8.56 -16.72
CA LYS A 23 -6.50 9.46 -17.33
C LYS A 23 -6.77 9.54 -18.83
N THR A 24 -7.07 10.73 -19.33
CA THR A 24 -6.84 11.10 -20.73
C THR A 24 -5.44 11.68 -20.83
N HIS A 25 -4.60 11.16 -21.73
CA HIS A 25 -3.19 11.56 -21.90
C HIS A 25 -2.99 13.09 -21.79
N ASP A 26 -2.20 13.52 -20.80
CA ASP A 26 -1.66 14.87 -20.63
C ASP A 26 -0.15 14.73 -20.38
N ASP A 27 0.67 15.37 -21.22
CA ASP A 27 2.14 15.21 -21.33
C ASP A 27 2.93 15.83 -20.16
N ARG A 28 2.41 15.83 -18.93
CA ARG A 28 2.98 16.59 -17.80
C ARG A 28 3.40 15.78 -16.57
N ASP A 29 3.51 14.46 -16.67
CA ASP A 29 4.05 13.61 -15.58
C ASP A 29 5.59 13.51 -15.62
N ARG A 30 6.27 14.65 -15.45
CA ARG A 30 7.66 14.71 -14.95
C ARG A 30 7.67 15.59 -13.71
N ILE A 31 8.35 15.12 -12.64
CA ILE A 31 8.51 15.66 -11.27
C ILE A 31 7.82 14.68 -10.30
N ILE A 32 8.50 13.83 -9.50
CA ILE A 32 9.56 14.10 -8.52
C ILE A 32 10.44 12.84 -8.37
N CYS A 33 11.73 12.95 -8.68
CA CYS A 33 12.79 12.12 -8.11
C CYS A 33 14.07 12.97 -8.13
N GLU A 34 14.25 13.83 -7.12
CA GLU A 34 15.57 14.41 -6.89
C GLU A 34 16.45 13.31 -6.29
N SER A 35 17.31 12.75 -7.12
CA SER A 35 18.41 11.90 -6.69
C SER A 35 19.36 12.74 -5.84
N ILE A 36 19.74 12.24 -4.66
CA ILE A 36 20.88 12.79 -3.90
C ILE A 36 22.13 12.39 -4.68
N GLU A 37 22.63 13.29 -5.53
CA GLU A 37 23.74 13.00 -6.43
C GLU A 37 25.10 13.30 -5.80
N LYS A 38 25.14 14.05 -4.69
CA LYS A 38 26.39 14.52 -4.08
C LYS A 38 26.46 14.26 -2.57
N PRO A 39 27.65 13.89 -2.04
CA PRO A 39 27.84 13.61 -0.61
C PRO A 39 27.51 14.81 0.29
N GLU A 40 27.69 16.04 -0.20
CA GLU A 40 27.43 17.25 0.60
C GLU A 40 25.94 17.43 0.92
N GLN A 41 25.04 16.99 0.04
CA GLN A 41 23.57 17.05 0.26
C GLN A 41 23.11 16.03 1.31
N ALA A 42 23.79 14.88 1.41
CA ALA A 42 23.55 13.90 2.46
C ALA A 42 24.04 14.41 3.82
N GLN A 43 25.18 15.11 3.86
CA GLN A 43 25.72 15.70 5.09
C GLN A 43 24.82 16.81 5.64
N GLU A 44 24.24 17.65 4.78
CA GLU A 44 23.31 18.70 5.19
C GLU A 44 22.01 18.15 5.81
N LEU A 45 21.54 16.99 5.34
CA LEU A 45 20.42 16.27 5.95
C LEU A 45 20.83 15.62 7.27
N ILE A 46 22.02 15.02 7.35
CA ILE A 46 22.54 14.42 8.58
C ILE A 46 22.69 15.50 9.66
N ASP A 47 23.28 16.65 9.35
CA ASP A 47 23.47 17.75 10.30
C ASP A 47 22.13 18.38 10.75
N LYS A 48 21.12 18.36 9.87
CA LYS A 48 19.76 18.84 10.17
C LYS A 48 18.93 17.87 11.02
N PHE A 49 19.28 16.58 11.03
CA PHE A 49 18.58 15.52 11.75
C PHE A 49 19.43 14.83 12.83
N GLU A 50 20.67 15.27 13.07
CA GLU A 50 21.50 14.75 14.16
C GLU A 50 20.86 15.05 15.52
N LEU A 51 20.73 13.97 16.30
CA LEU A 51 19.99 13.91 17.56
C LEU A 51 20.72 14.69 18.66
N GLY A 52 20.27 15.92 18.93
CA GLY A 52 20.76 16.76 20.02
C GLY A 52 20.59 16.16 21.43
N LYS A 53 21.30 16.75 22.41
CA LYS A 53 21.31 16.36 23.84
C LYS A 53 19.92 16.23 24.49
N GLU A 54 18.89 16.89 23.97
CA GLU A 54 17.51 16.81 24.47
C GLU A 54 16.86 15.43 24.28
N PHE A 55 17.25 14.65 23.26
CA PHE A 55 16.69 13.31 23.06
C PHE A 55 17.19 12.27 24.07
N ARG A 56 18.30 12.52 24.80
CA ARG A 56 18.76 11.64 25.89
C ARG A 56 17.73 11.47 26.99
N GLN A 57 16.81 12.43 27.17
CA GLN A 57 15.72 12.32 28.15
C GLN A 57 14.47 11.63 27.58
N LYS A 58 14.20 11.71 26.27
CA LYS A 58 12.99 11.15 25.62
C LYS A 58 13.02 9.63 25.40
N GLY A 59 14.16 8.98 25.67
CA GLY A 59 14.34 7.52 25.58
C GLY A 59 14.52 6.82 26.93
N GLN A 60 14.42 7.52 28.05
CA GLN A 60 14.53 6.89 29.37
C GLN A 60 13.20 6.23 29.75
N LEU A 61 13.19 4.91 29.89
CA LEU A 61 12.10 4.24 30.60
C LEU A 61 12.16 4.64 32.07
N SER A 62 11.01 4.95 32.66
CA SER A 62 10.92 5.05 34.11
C SER A 62 11.16 3.66 34.72
N LEU A 63 11.64 3.65 35.97
CA LEU A 63 11.89 2.41 36.71
C LEU A 63 10.62 1.53 36.75
N ASP A 64 9.46 2.15 36.89
CA ASP A 64 8.15 1.47 36.92
C ASP A 64 7.84 0.76 35.59
N VAL A 65 8.16 1.39 34.45
CA VAL A 65 7.96 0.79 33.12
C VAL A 65 8.98 -0.32 32.88
N CYS A 66 10.22 -0.17 33.34
CA CYS A 66 11.21 -1.26 33.34
C CYS A 66 10.73 -2.46 34.16
N ILE A 67 10.22 -2.24 35.37
CA ILE A 67 9.68 -3.29 36.25
C ILE A 67 8.47 -3.98 35.58
N PHE A 68 7.58 -3.22 34.96
CA PHE A 68 6.45 -3.77 34.21
C PHE A 68 6.89 -4.74 33.10
N PHE A 69 7.90 -4.38 32.30
CA PHE A 69 8.38 -5.24 31.21
C PHE A 69 9.12 -6.48 31.73
N ILE A 70 9.91 -6.34 32.80
CA ILE A 70 10.56 -7.46 33.49
C ILE A 70 9.50 -8.47 33.93
N ASN A 71 8.41 -8.00 34.55
CA ASN A 71 7.34 -8.87 35.04
C ASN A 71 6.51 -9.54 33.93
N ARG A 72 6.41 -8.92 32.74
CA ARG A 72 5.56 -9.42 31.64
C ARG A 72 6.22 -10.49 30.78
N GLU A 73 7.53 -10.40 30.53
CA GLU A 73 8.25 -11.29 29.59
C GLU A 73 8.84 -12.56 30.27
N LEU A 74 8.84 -12.65 31.60
CA LEU A 74 9.52 -13.73 32.35
C LEU A 74 8.61 -14.88 32.82
N ALA A 75 7.35 -14.93 32.39
CA ALA A 75 6.39 -15.93 32.87
C ALA A 75 6.58 -17.36 32.28
N SER A 76 7.65 -17.65 31.53
CA SER A 76 7.79 -18.90 30.77
C SER A 76 8.81 -19.93 31.28
N ASP A 77 9.60 -19.70 32.34
CA ASP A 77 10.50 -20.74 32.90
C ASP A 77 10.66 -20.64 34.44
N ILE A 78 10.34 -21.73 35.16
CA ILE A 78 9.45 -21.69 36.35
C ILE A 78 10.09 -21.67 37.77
N GLN A 79 11.40 -21.50 37.98
CA GLN A 79 11.88 -21.48 39.39
C GLN A 79 12.92 -20.42 39.74
N LEU A 80 13.97 -20.22 38.93
CA LEU A 80 14.97 -19.18 39.18
C LEU A 80 14.46 -17.76 38.84
N CYS A 81 13.48 -17.67 37.93
CA CYS A 81 12.84 -16.40 37.56
C CYS A 81 11.97 -15.85 38.70
N ASN A 82 11.27 -16.69 39.46
CA ASN A 82 10.31 -16.25 40.48
C ASN A 82 10.98 -15.52 41.66
N GLU A 83 12.14 -15.98 42.15
CA GLU A 83 12.87 -15.30 43.25
C GLU A 83 13.48 -13.95 42.82
N ARG A 84 13.88 -13.82 41.55
CA ARG A 84 14.48 -12.58 41.01
C ARG A 84 13.45 -11.58 40.51
N LEU A 85 12.29 -12.05 40.01
CA LEU A 85 11.11 -11.25 39.73
C LEU A 85 10.64 -10.49 40.97
N ASN A 86 10.56 -11.18 42.12
CA ASN A 86 10.22 -10.56 43.41
C ASN A 86 11.23 -9.47 43.86
N ASN A 87 12.43 -9.45 43.28
CA ASN A 87 13.48 -8.48 43.57
C ASN A 87 13.70 -7.46 42.42
N ASN A 88 12.81 -7.38 41.43
CA ASN A 88 12.93 -6.50 40.26
C ASN A 88 14.22 -6.70 39.44
N GLN A 89 14.72 -7.94 39.32
CA GLN A 89 15.96 -8.26 38.60
C GLN A 89 15.70 -9.02 37.30
N LEU A 90 16.42 -8.63 36.23
CA LEU A 90 16.39 -9.29 34.92
C LEU A 90 17.69 -10.07 34.68
N LEU A 91 17.59 -11.35 34.32
CA LEU A 91 18.74 -12.14 33.89
C LEU A 91 19.23 -11.69 32.51
N ILE A 92 20.50 -11.96 32.17
CA ILE A 92 21.08 -11.61 30.86
C ILE A 92 20.22 -12.17 29.71
N LEU A 93 19.69 -13.40 29.85
CA LEU A 93 18.77 -13.98 28.86
C LEU A 93 17.44 -13.23 28.78
N GLY A 94 16.88 -12.81 29.92
CA GLY A 94 15.68 -11.98 29.96
C GLY A 94 15.90 -10.59 29.33
N PHE A 95 17.06 -9.98 29.56
CA PHE A 95 17.44 -8.70 28.95
C PHE A 95 17.62 -8.83 27.45
N ARG A 96 18.27 -9.91 26.98
CA ARG A 96 18.36 -10.23 25.56
C ARG A 96 16.98 -10.41 24.93
N ASN A 97 16.09 -11.19 25.55
CA ASN A 97 14.74 -11.40 25.02
C ASN A 97 13.91 -10.11 25.01
N MET A 98 14.06 -9.27 26.03
CA MET A 98 13.42 -7.95 26.09
C MET A 98 13.88 -7.06 24.93
N LEU A 99 15.20 -6.95 24.68
CA LEU A 99 15.74 -6.15 23.57
C LEU A 99 15.33 -6.67 22.19
N LEU A 100 15.11 -7.99 22.06
CA LEU A 100 14.62 -8.62 20.83
C LEU A 100 13.09 -8.63 20.73
N SER A 101 12.38 -8.23 21.78
CA SER A 101 10.91 -8.16 21.76
C SER A 101 10.44 -6.98 20.92
N SER A 102 9.21 -7.06 20.40
CA SER A 102 8.62 -5.96 19.62
C SER A 102 8.50 -4.64 20.40
N ASN A 103 8.57 -4.67 21.73
CA ASN A 103 8.49 -3.45 22.55
C ASN A 103 9.73 -2.54 22.39
N PHE A 104 10.86 -3.13 21.98
CA PHE A 104 12.14 -2.44 21.78
C PHE A 104 12.54 -2.41 20.30
N ASP A 105 11.60 -2.70 19.40
CA ASP A 105 11.80 -2.56 17.97
C ASP A 105 12.01 -1.07 17.63
N ILE A 106 12.91 -0.81 16.67
CA ILE A 106 13.16 0.54 16.16
C ILE A 106 11.88 1.12 15.53
N VAL A 107 11.05 0.25 14.94
CA VAL A 107 9.72 0.61 14.47
C VAL A 107 8.71 0.35 15.58
N LYS A 108 8.14 1.43 16.13
CA LYS A 108 7.12 1.32 17.17
C LYS A 108 5.95 0.45 16.66
N PRO A 109 5.61 -0.66 17.32
CA PRO A 109 4.52 -1.54 16.88
C PRO A 109 3.17 -0.84 16.77
N SER A 110 2.95 0.22 17.56
CA SER A 110 1.75 1.05 17.51
C SER A 110 1.57 1.76 16.16
N TYR A 111 2.66 2.10 15.46
CA TYR A 111 2.61 2.71 14.14
C TYR A 111 2.60 1.68 13.00
N ALA A 112 3.15 0.49 13.24
CA ALA A 112 3.23 -0.56 12.23
C ALA A 112 1.98 -1.44 12.13
N ARG A 113 1.22 -1.60 13.23
CA ARG A 113 0.15 -2.62 13.31
C ARG A 113 -1.26 -2.06 13.39
N HIS A 114 -1.42 -0.77 13.69
CA HIS A 114 -2.74 -0.16 13.88
C HIS A 114 -2.83 1.19 13.18
N ILE A 115 -4.02 1.49 12.67
CA ILE A 115 -4.34 2.80 12.14
C ILE A 115 -4.40 3.79 13.32
N TYR A 116 -3.53 4.79 13.31
CA TYR A 116 -3.44 5.80 14.36
C TYR A 116 -3.73 7.23 13.85
N GLN A 117 -3.73 7.42 12.53
CA GLN A 117 -3.98 8.71 11.91
C GLN A 117 -5.48 9.01 11.84
N ASN A 118 -5.84 10.29 11.72
CA ASN A 118 -7.23 10.65 11.46
C ASN A 118 -7.57 10.33 10.01
N MET A 119 -8.37 9.28 9.79
CA MET A 119 -8.76 8.78 8.46
C MET A 119 -10.10 9.34 7.96
N THR A 120 -10.52 10.50 8.48
CA THR A 120 -11.78 11.19 8.10
C THR A 120 -11.57 12.48 7.29
N ARG A 121 -10.32 12.91 7.09
CA ARG A 121 -9.98 14.05 6.24
C ARG A 121 -10.21 13.71 4.74
N PRO A 122 -10.29 14.71 3.84
CA PRO A 122 -10.41 14.48 2.40
C PRO A 122 -9.27 13.63 1.83
N LEU A 123 -9.52 12.90 0.73
CA LEU A 123 -8.53 11.98 0.13
C LEU A 123 -7.21 12.68 -0.27
N CYS A 124 -7.25 13.95 -0.66
CA CYS A 124 -6.07 14.74 -1.01
C CYS A 124 -5.13 15.05 0.16
N ASP A 125 -5.53 14.76 1.40
CA ASP A 125 -4.71 14.97 2.59
C ASP A 125 -3.79 13.78 2.90
N TYR A 126 -3.83 12.70 2.10
CA TYR A 126 -3.05 11.48 2.34
C TYR A 126 -2.16 11.12 1.16
N TYR A 127 -1.00 10.55 1.48
CA TYR A 127 -0.23 9.79 0.49
C TYR A 127 -0.92 8.45 0.22
N ILE A 128 -0.95 8.05 -1.05
CA ILE A 128 -1.58 6.81 -1.50
C ILE A 128 -0.50 5.92 -2.10
N ASN A 129 -0.34 4.72 -1.53
CA ASN A 129 0.53 3.70 -2.09
C ASN A 129 -0.01 3.30 -3.48
N THR A 130 0.75 3.59 -4.53
CA THR A 130 0.31 3.53 -5.93
C THR A 130 1.29 2.70 -6.75
N SER A 131 0.77 1.88 -7.66
CA SER A 131 1.54 1.10 -8.62
C SER A 131 1.27 1.64 -10.02
N HIS A 132 2.35 1.79 -10.80
CA HIS A 132 2.32 2.18 -12.21
C HIS A 132 2.48 0.95 -13.10
N ASN A 133 1.75 0.88 -14.20
CA ASN A 133 1.68 -0.27 -15.12
C ASN A 133 1.58 -1.60 -14.37
N THR A 134 0.62 -1.69 -13.45
CA THR A 134 0.52 -2.79 -12.46
C THR A 134 0.45 -4.17 -13.09
N TYR A 135 -0.02 -4.28 -14.34
CA TYR A 135 -0.08 -5.52 -15.09
C TYR A 135 1.29 -6.10 -15.49
N LEU A 136 2.40 -5.36 -15.33
CA LEU A 136 3.75 -5.80 -15.69
C LEU A 136 4.54 -6.30 -14.47
N PHE A 137 5.15 -7.48 -14.57
CA PHE A 137 6.12 -7.95 -13.56
C PHE A 137 7.53 -7.37 -13.74
N TYR A 138 7.92 -7.08 -14.98
CA TYR A 138 9.31 -6.82 -15.33
C TYR A 138 9.46 -5.61 -16.27
N GLY A 139 9.74 -5.88 -17.54
CA GLY A 139 10.11 -4.87 -18.52
C GLY A 139 8.90 -4.16 -19.12
N GLN A 140 9.13 -2.92 -19.54
CA GLN A 140 8.14 -2.10 -20.23
C GLN A 140 8.00 -2.48 -21.72
N LEU A 141 8.96 -3.18 -22.32
CA LEU A 141 8.98 -3.38 -23.78
C LEU A 141 8.50 -4.77 -24.22
N SER A 142 8.64 -5.79 -23.37
CA SER A 142 8.30 -7.17 -23.69
C SER A 142 7.97 -7.97 -22.43
N GLY A 143 7.15 -9.00 -22.59
CA GLY A 143 6.63 -9.80 -21.49
C GLY A 143 5.16 -10.10 -21.69
N GLU A 144 4.44 -10.26 -20.60
CA GLU A 144 2.99 -10.47 -20.60
C GLU A 144 2.34 -9.67 -19.48
N SER A 145 1.13 -9.20 -19.76
CA SER A 145 0.25 -8.63 -18.76
C SER A 145 -0.26 -9.75 -17.85
N ASN A 146 -0.07 -9.64 -16.54
CA ASN A 146 -0.34 -10.72 -15.61
C ASN A 146 -1.28 -10.28 -14.46
N PRO A 147 -2.46 -10.92 -14.30
CA PRO A 147 -3.38 -10.64 -13.20
C PRO A 147 -2.75 -10.79 -11.80
N GLU A 148 -1.75 -11.66 -11.63
CA GLU A 148 -1.08 -11.88 -10.35
C GLU A 148 -0.25 -10.68 -9.89
N ALA A 149 0.23 -9.84 -10.81
CA ALA A 149 0.94 -8.62 -10.45
C ALA A 149 0.05 -7.66 -9.64
N TYR A 150 -1.25 -7.61 -9.96
CA TYR A 150 -2.22 -6.85 -9.18
C TYR A 150 -2.46 -7.43 -7.79
N ASN A 151 -2.57 -8.76 -7.67
CA ASN A 151 -2.73 -9.40 -6.36
C ASN A 151 -1.53 -9.12 -5.46
N GLN A 152 -0.31 -9.23 -5.98
CA GLN A 152 0.91 -8.93 -5.23
C GLN A 152 0.94 -7.46 -4.79
N ALA A 153 0.57 -6.52 -5.67
CA ALA A 153 0.47 -5.12 -5.31
C ALA A 153 -0.56 -4.89 -4.18
N LEU A 154 -1.77 -5.45 -4.30
CA LEU A 154 -2.83 -5.31 -3.30
C LEU A 154 -2.43 -5.95 -1.95
N LEU A 155 -1.79 -7.12 -1.97
CA LEU A 155 -1.29 -7.82 -0.79
C LEU A 155 -0.11 -7.07 -0.12
N ALA A 156 0.68 -6.32 -0.90
CA ALA A 156 1.70 -5.41 -0.38
C ALA A 156 1.12 -4.07 0.14
N GLY A 157 -0.20 -3.90 0.12
CA GLY A 157 -0.89 -2.71 0.63
C GLY A 157 -1.04 -1.57 -0.39
N CYS A 158 -0.76 -1.81 -1.68
CA CYS A 158 -1.03 -0.84 -2.75
C CYS A 158 -2.52 -0.53 -2.82
N ARG A 159 -2.89 0.75 -2.88
CA ARG A 159 -4.28 1.24 -2.91
C ARG A 159 -4.66 1.91 -4.23
N ALA A 160 -3.73 2.10 -5.16
CA ALA A 160 -4.04 2.57 -6.50
C ALA A 160 -3.29 1.73 -7.54
N VAL A 161 -4.03 1.09 -8.45
CA VAL A 161 -3.49 0.20 -9.47
C VAL A 161 -3.89 0.67 -10.86
N GLU A 162 -3.06 0.40 -11.85
CA GLU A 162 -3.19 0.93 -13.21
C GLU A 162 -3.55 -0.17 -14.21
N LEU A 163 -4.49 0.15 -15.11
CA LEU A 163 -4.96 -0.70 -16.20
C LEU A 163 -4.95 0.08 -17.51
N ASP A 164 -4.04 -0.28 -18.40
CA ASP A 164 -3.95 0.30 -19.75
C ASP A 164 -4.88 -0.45 -20.68
N CYS A 165 -6.08 0.10 -20.88
CA CYS A 165 -7.19 -0.56 -21.53
C CYS A 165 -7.19 -0.29 -23.04
N TYR A 166 -7.18 -1.36 -23.83
CA TYR A 166 -7.21 -1.32 -25.30
C TYR A 166 -8.33 -2.20 -25.86
N ASP A 167 -8.70 -1.93 -27.11
CA ASP A 167 -9.68 -2.75 -27.83
C ASP A 167 -9.15 -4.17 -28.09
N GLY A 168 -9.90 -5.19 -27.68
CA GLY A 168 -9.65 -6.58 -28.06
C GLY A 168 -10.33 -6.96 -29.38
N SER A 169 -9.76 -7.92 -30.09
CA SER A 169 -10.24 -8.38 -31.40
C SER A 169 -11.59 -9.11 -31.35
N ASP A 170 -11.98 -9.62 -30.18
CA ASP A 170 -13.26 -10.29 -29.92
C ASP A 170 -14.36 -9.33 -29.43
N GLY A 171 -14.10 -8.01 -29.49
CA GLY A 171 -15.01 -6.99 -28.99
C GLY A 171 -14.99 -6.81 -27.47
N LYS A 172 -14.06 -7.47 -26.76
CA LYS A 172 -13.88 -7.33 -25.32
C LYS A 172 -12.59 -6.57 -24.98
N PRO A 173 -12.61 -5.69 -23.97
CA PRO A 173 -11.43 -4.91 -23.59
C PRO A 173 -10.30 -5.80 -23.06
N ILE A 174 -9.08 -5.44 -23.44
CA ILE A 174 -7.83 -6.06 -22.98
C ILE A 174 -6.97 -5.03 -22.24
N VAL A 175 -6.02 -5.53 -21.45
CA VAL A 175 -4.98 -4.73 -20.80
C VAL A 175 -3.63 -5.10 -21.38
N THR A 176 -2.87 -4.10 -21.83
CA THR A 176 -1.50 -4.25 -22.34
C THR A 176 -0.76 -2.92 -22.38
N HIS A 177 0.56 -2.96 -22.54
CA HIS A 177 1.33 -1.75 -22.80
C HIS A 177 1.36 -1.45 -24.30
N GLY A 178 0.68 -0.37 -24.70
CA GLY A 178 0.51 0.01 -26.10
C GLY A 178 1.83 0.21 -26.84
N TYR A 179 1.83 -0.06 -28.14
CA TYR A 179 3.00 0.11 -29.01
C TYR A 179 4.24 -0.70 -28.59
N THR A 180 4.06 -1.78 -27.81
CA THR A 180 5.14 -2.68 -27.38
C THR A 180 4.86 -4.15 -27.71
N PHE A 181 5.76 -5.06 -27.29
CA PHE A 181 5.61 -6.51 -27.47
C PHE A 181 5.03 -7.21 -26.24
N VAL A 182 4.43 -6.46 -25.30
CA VAL A 182 3.75 -7.05 -24.15
C VAL A 182 2.51 -7.79 -24.62
N LYS A 183 2.38 -9.06 -24.21
CA LYS A 183 1.18 -9.85 -24.49
C LYS A 183 0.01 -9.33 -23.67
N PRO A 184 -1.18 -9.13 -24.29
CA PRO A 184 -2.34 -8.62 -23.60
C PRO A 184 -2.97 -9.66 -22.66
N CYS A 185 -3.71 -9.17 -21.68
CA CYS A 185 -4.57 -9.97 -20.81
C CYS A 185 -6.01 -9.44 -20.88
N SER A 186 -7.01 -10.28 -20.61
CA SER A 186 -8.41 -9.83 -20.57
C SER A 186 -8.65 -8.89 -19.39
N PHE A 187 -9.29 -7.75 -19.67
CA PHE A 187 -9.72 -6.81 -18.63
C PHE A 187 -10.68 -7.49 -17.64
N GLU A 188 -11.68 -8.23 -18.14
CA GLU A 188 -12.62 -9.00 -17.32
C GLU A 188 -11.89 -9.96 -16.37
N SER A 189 -10.93 -10.72 -16.90
CA SER A 189 -10.13 -11.67 -16.11
C SER A 189 -9.36 -10.96 -15.01
N ILE A 190 -8.73 -9.81 -15.31
CA ILE A 190 -8.01 -9.00 -14.31
C ILE A 190 -8.94 -8.54 -13.19
N ILE A 191 -10.10 -7.94 -13.53
CA ILE A 191 -11.06 -7.45 -12.52
C ILE A 191 -11.57 -8.61 -11.64
N ARG A 192 -11.92 -9.77 -12.23
CA ARG A 192 -12.35 -10.96 -11.48
C ARG A 192 -11.27 -11.46 -10.54
N TYR A 193 -10.02 -11.48 -11.01
CA TYR A 193 -8.89 -12.02 -10.27
C TYR A 193 -8.51 -11.15 -9.06
N MET A 194 -8.60 -9.82 -9.20
CA MET A 194 -8.33 -8.88 -8.11
C MET A 194 -9.42 -8.82 -7.04
N LYS A 195 -10.69 -9.06 -7.40
CA LYS A 195 -11.86 -8.87 -6.53
C LYS A 195 -11.67 -9.43 -5.10
N PRO A 196 -11.16 -10.66 -4.88
CA PRO A 196 -10.99 -11.21 -3.54
C PRO A 196 -9.95 -10.48 -2.68
N ASN A 197 -9.02 -9.75 -3.31
CA ASN A 197 -7.89 -9.10 -2.62
C ASN A 197 -8.06 -7.58 -2.46
N LEU A 198 -9.08 -6.95 -3.07
CA LEU A 198 -9.30 -5.50 -3.01
C LEU A 198 -9.24 -4.94 -1.57
N PHE A 199 -9.84 -5.64 -0.61
CA PHE A 199 -9.92 -5.20 0.78
C PHE A 199 -9.25 -6.16 1.79
N LYS A 200 -8.43 -7.10 1.30
CA LYS A 200 -7.86 -8.17 2.15
C LYS A 200 -6.85 -7.66 3.18
N THR A 201 -6.07 -6.65 2.82
CA THR A 201 -4.99 -6.10 3.66
C THR A 201 -5.33 -4.74 4.25
N SER A 202 -6.37 -4.08 3.75
CA SER A 202 -6.78 -2.74 4.18
C SER A 202 -8.26 -2.49 3.89
N PRO A 203 -9.01 -1.87 4.82
CA PRO A 203 -10.42 -1.52 4.64
C PRO A 203 -10.63 -0.19 3.90
N TYR A 204 -9.53 0.47 3.49
CA TYR A 204 -9.53 1.75 2.79
C TYR A 204 -9.75 1.59 1.28
N PRO A 205 -10.21 2.65 0.61
CA PRO A 205 -10.54 2.59 -0.80
C PRO A 205 -9.40 2.07 -1.68
N VAL A 206 -9.78 1.35 -2.74
CA VAL A 206 -8.90 1.03 -3.86
C VAL A 206 -9.26 1.92 -5.04
N ILE A 207 -8.23 2.44 -5.69
CA ILE A 207 -8.33 3.29 -6.86
C ILE A 207 -7.95 2.47 -8.10
N LEU A 208 -8.84 2.42 -9.08
CA LEU A 208 -8.52 1.86 -10.40
C LEU A 208 -8.18 3.03 -11.32
N ASN A 209 -6.92 3.15 -11.72
CA ASN A 209 -6.46 4.10 -12.72
C ASN A 209 -6.61 3.47 -14.11
N LEU A 210 -7.63 3.89 -14.85
CA LEU A 210 -7.91 3.37 -16.20
C LEU A 210 -7.28 4.32 -17.22
N GLU A 211 -6.21 3.87 -17.87
CA GLU A 211 -5.68 4.55 -19.05
C GLU A 211 -6.44 4.02 -20.27
N ASN A 212 -7.38 4.83 -20.78
CA ASN A 212 -8.41 4.35 -21.68
C ASN A 212 -8.10 4.66 -23.15
N HIS A 213 -7.76 3.62 -23.90
CA HIS A 213 -7.54 3.63 -25.35
C HIS A 213 -8.62 2.86 -26.12
N CYS A 214 -9.71 2.46 -25.44
CA CYS A 214 -10.79 1.69 -26.02
C CYS A 214 -11.73 2.55 -26.88
N SER A 215 -12.35 1.95 -27.89
CA SER A 215 -13.50 2.51 -28.61
C SER A 215 -14.72 2.65 -27.71
N LEU A 216 -15.69 3.47 -28.10
CA LEU A 216 -16.91 3.71 -27.31
C LEU A 216 -17.68 2.42 -27.00
N GLU A 217 -17.71 1.45 -27.91
CA GLU A 217 -18.40 0.18 -27.67
C GLU A 217 -17.68 -0.66 -26.62
N GLN A 218 -16.34 -0.73 -26.65
CA GLN A 218 -15.59 -1.46 -25.62
C GLN A 218 -15.50 -0.69 -24.30
N GLN A 219 -15.62 0.64 -24.30
CA GLN A 219 -15.79 1.42 -23.06
C GLN A 219 -17.11 1.08 -22.36
N LYS A 220 -18.20 0.90 -23.10
CA LYS A 220 -19.47 0.42 -22.53
C LYS A 220 -19.31 -0.98 -21.95
N GLU A 221 -18.59 -1.85 -22.66
CA GLU A 221 -18.29 -3.20 -22.16
C GLU A 221 -17.42 -3.18 -20.89
N MET A 222 -16.41 -2.29 -20.80
CA MET A 222 -15.65 -2.07 -19.56
C MET A 222 -16.57 -1.65 -18.41
N GLY A 223 -17.49 -0.71 -18.65
CA GLY A 223 -18.48 -0.28 -17.67
C GLY A 223 -19.36 -1.44 -17.19
N ARG A 224 -19.88 -2.24 -18.13
CA ARG A 224 -20.67 -3.44 -17.84
C ARG A 224 -19.90 -4.46 -17.01
N ILE A 225 -18.64 -4.73 -17.37
CA ILE A 225 -17.75 -5.65 -16.64
C ILE A 225 -17.52 -5.17 -15.20
N LEU A 226 -17.25 -3.88 -15.02
CA LEU A 226 -17.04 -3.29 -13.70
C LEU A 226 -18.31 -3.37 -12.86
N GLU A 227 -19.47 -3.06 -13.43
CA GLU A 227 -20.76 -3.16 -12.75
C GLU A 227 -21.10 -4.62 -12.39
N ASP A 228 -20.94 -5.57 -13.33
CA ASP A 228 -21.24 -6.98 -13.08
C ASP A 228 -20.35 -7.61 -12.00
N ILE A 229 -19.07 -7.22 -11.96
CA ILE A 229 -18.10 -7.85 -11.06
C ILE A 229 -17.99 -7.08 -9.74
N LEU A 230 -17.97 -5.76 -9.78
CA LEU A 230 -17.75 -4.91 -8.60
C LEU A 230 -19.05 -4.28 -8.10
N GLY A 231 -20.02 -3.99 -8.97
CA GLY A 231 -21.34 -3.52 -8.58
C GLY A 231 -22.04 -4.55 -7.70
N GLY A 232 -22.19 -4.21 -6.43
CA GLY A 232 -22.94 -4.96 -5.43
C GLY A 232 -24.25 -4.26 -5.15
#